data_AF-A0A3N5W4W5-F1
#
_entry.id   AF-A0A3N5W4W5-F1
#
_cell.length_a   1.000
_cell.length_b   1.000
_cell.length_c   1.000
_cell.angle_alpha   90.00
_cell.angle_beta   90.00
_cell.angle_gamma   90.00
#
_symmetry.space_group_name_H-M   'P 1'
#
loop_
_entity.id
_entity.type
_entity.pdbx_description
1 polymer ?
#
loop_
_entity_poly.entity_id
_entity_poly.type
_entity_poly.pdbx_seq_one_letter_code
_entity_poly.pdbx_strand_id
1 'polypeptide(L)'
;MNPSLGDLRSIKKGNFAGVVRVSGLFLLALAAFALVLLIFGKNPIKAYLDIFGSTLGSGYGLSETLVKMIPLILTAVAVAV
;
A
#
# COMPACT_ATOMS: atom_id res chain seq x y z
N MET A 1 -14.88 38.35 9.51
CA MET A 1 -14.12 37.39 10.32
C MET A 1 -12.68 37.33 9.78
N ASN A 2 -11.68 37.73 10.58
CA ASN A 2 -10.26 37.64 10.21
C ASN A 2 -9.65 36.41 10.91
N PRO A 3 -9.05 35.44 10.20
CA PRO A 3 -8.39 34.31 10.83
C PRO A 3 -7.13 34.77 11.59
N SER A 4 -7.12 34.56 12.90
CA SER A 4 -6.01 34.91 13.79
C SER A 4 -4.72 34.18 13.41
N LEU A 5 -3.60 34.92 13.40
CA LEU A 5 -2.21 34.46 13.18
C LEU A 5 -1.75 33.28 14.08
N GLY A 6 -2.56 32.90 15.07
CA GLY A 6 -2.36 31.71 15.91
C GLY A 6 -2.71 30.40 15.20
N ASP A 7 -3.75 30.40 14.34
CA ASP A 7 -4.20 29.19 13.63
C ASP A 7 -3.19 28.73 12.56
N LEU A 8 -2.49 29.68 11.94
CA LEU A 8 -1.51 29.40 10.89
C LEU A 8 -0.25 28.67 11.40
N ARG A 9 0.02 28.67 12.71
CA ARG A 9 1.17 27.97 13.31
C ARG A 9 0.91 26.51 13.66
N SER A 10 -0.37 26.10 13.75
CA SER A 10 -0.73 24.71 14.08
C SER A 10 -0.57 23.73 12.91
N ILE A 11 -0.62 24.24 11.67
CA ILE A 11 -0.52 23.44 10.43
C ILE A 11 0.89 22.86 10.19
N LYS A 12 1.92 23.34 10.90
CA LYS A 12 3.34 23.00 10.66
C LYS A 12 3.96 22.11 11.75
N LYS A 13 3.25 21.10 12.25
CA LYS A 13 3.84 20.09 13.16
C LYS A 13 3.91 18.74 12.45
N GLY A 14 5.11 18.42 11.94
CA GLY A 14 5.35 17.28 11.06
C GLY A 14 5.17 15.92 11.73
N ASN A 15 4.46 15.02 11.04
CA ASN A 15 4.11 13.66 11.47
C ASN A 15 5.27 12.65 11.34
N PHE A 16 6.52 13.03 11.64
CA PHE A 16 7.69 12.16 11.46
C PHE A 16 7.59 10.87 12.29
N ALA A 17 7.08 10.97 13.52
CA ALA A 17 6.78 9.81 14.36
C ALA A 17 5.68 8.89 13.77
N GLY A 18 4.74 9.46 13.00
CA GLY A 18 3.71 8.70 12.29
C GLY A 18 4.29 7.90 11.13
N VAL A 19 5.14 8.53 10.31
CA VAL A 19 5.79 7.86 9.18
C VAL A 19 6.68 6.71 9.64
N VAL A 20 7.47 6.90 10.71
CA VAL A 20 8.34 5.85 11.27
C VAL A 20 7.54 4.66 11.82
N ARG A 21 6.39 4.92 12.45
CA ARG A 21 5.51 3.84 12.93
C ARG A 21 4.92 3.05 11.77
N VAL A 22 4.39 3.74 10.75
CA VAL A 22 3.76 3.08 9.61
C VAL A 22 4.77 2.27 8.80
N SER A 23 5.97 2.82 8.57
CA SER A 23 7.04 2.08 7.87
C SER A 23 7.48 0.84 8.66
N GLY A 24 7.59 0.94 9.98
CA GLY A 24 7.90 -0.21 10.85
C GLY A 24 6.86 -1.32 10.76
N LEU A 25 5.56 -0.97 10.79
CA LEU A 25 4.47 -1.93 10.64
C LEU A 25 4.46 -2.58 9.25
N PHE A 26 4.74 -1.81 8.20
CA PHE A 26 4.81 -2.32 6.84
C PHE A 26 5.93 -3.37 6.69
N LEU A 27 7.13 -3.08 7.21
CA LEU A 27 8.25 -4.03 7.20
C LEU A 27 7.95 -5.29 8.03
N LEU A 28 7.27 -5.14 9.17
CA LEU A 28 6.85 -6.27 9.99
C LEU A 28 5.85 -7.16 9.25
N ALA A 29 4.89 -6.57 8.52
CA ALA A 29 3.92 -7.32 7.72
C ALA A 29 4.63 -8.09 6.59
N LEU A 30 5.61 -7.48 5.91
CA LEU A 30 6.44 -8.18 4.94
C LEU A 30 7.21 -9.33 5.60
N ALA A 31 7.90 -9.09 6.72
CA ALA A 31 8.65 -10.13 7.43
C ALA A 31 7.76 -11.30 7.87
N ALA A 32 6.54 -11.03 8.35
CA ALA A 32 5.58 -12.06 8.73
C ALA A 32 5.17 -12.92 7.51
N PHE A 33 4.90 -12.29 6.37
CA PHE A 33 4.58 -13.02 5.14
C PHE A 33 5.79 -13.81 4.61
N ALA A 34 7.01 -13.26 4.70
CA ALA A 34 8.24 -13.96 4.34
C ALA A 34 8.44 -15.22 5.20
N LEU A 35 8.12 -15.15 6.49
CA LEU A 35 8.18 -16.29 7.40
C LEU A 35 7.19 -17.38 6.98
N VAL A 36 5.97 -17.00 6.60
CA VAL A 36 4.97 -17.95 6.05
C VAL A 36 5.53 -18.64 4.81
N LEU A 37 6.08 -17.88 3.85
CA LEU A 37 6.67 -18.44 2.64
C LEU A 37 7.82 -19.41 2.94
N LEU A 38 8.63 -19.10 3.96
CA LEU A 38 9.74 -19.94 4.40
C LEU A 38 9.23 -21.26 5.02
N ILE A 39 8.13 -21.23 5.78
CA ILE A 39 7.47 -22.44 6.30
C ILE A 39 6.97 -23.32 5.15
N PHE A 40 6.48 -22.73 4.06
CA PHE A 40 6.12 -23.45 2.84
C PHE A 40 7.33 -23.87 1.98
N GLY A 41 8.57 -23.66 2.44
CA GLY A 41 9.79 -24.03 1.74
C GLY A 41 10.09 -23.17 0.51
N LYS A 42 9.38 -22.05 0.30
CA LYS A 42 9.65 -21.12 -0.81
C LYS A 42 10.68 -20.09 -0.38
N ASN A 43 11.57 -19.73 -1.30
CA ASN A 43 12.48 -18.61 -1.09
C ASN A 43 11.66 -17.29 -1.10
N PRO A 44 11.59 -16.55 0.02
CA PRO A 44 10.72 -15.39 0.14
C PRO A 44 11.11 -14.28 -0.85
N ILE A 45 12.40 -14.09 -1.10
CA ILE A 45 12.90 -13.05 -2.02
C ILE A 45 12.45 -13.35 -3.45
N LYS A 46 12.61 -14.59 -3.91
CA LYS A 46 12.10 -15.00 -5.23
C LYS A 46 10.59 -14.89 -5.31
N ALA A 47 9.88 -15.32 -4.26
CA ALA A 47 8.42 -15.25 -4.23
C ALA A 47 7.91 -13.80 -4.34
N TYR A 48 8.54 -12.83 -3.67
CA TYR A 48 8.18 -11.42 -3.84
C TYR A 48 8.41 -10.92 -5.25
N LEU A 49 9.55 -11.26 -5.85
CA LEU A 49 9.87 -10.88 -7.23
C LEU A 49 8.90 -11.52 -8.23
N ASP A 50 8.56 -12.79 -8.05
CA ASP A 50 7.59 -13.50 -8.88
C ASP A 50 6.19 -12.92 -8.72
N ILE A 51 5.76 -12.55 -7.51
CA ILE A 51 4.47 -11.90 -7.29
C ILE A 51 4.44 -10.58 -8.05
N PHE A 52 5.44 -9.72 -7.88
CA PHE A 52 5.51 -8.43 -8.59
C PHE A 52 5.57 -8.61 -10.11
N GLY A 53 6.39 -9.52 -10.61
CA GLY A 53 6.51 -9.81 -12.03
C GLY A 53 5.25 -10.42 -12.62
N SER A 54 4.56 -11.28 -11.86
CA SER A 54 3.33 -11.93 -12.31
C SER A 54 2.17 -10.94 -12.32
N THR A 55 1.99 -10.13 -11.28
CA THR A 55 0.86 -9.19 -11.17
C THR A 55 1.04 -7.92 -11.98
N LEU A 56 2.26 -7.35 -12.03
CA LEU A 56 2.52 -6.06 -12.70
C LEU A 56 3.36 -6.18 -13.96
N GLY A 57 4.18 -7.23 -14.09
CA GLY A 57 5.10 -7.41 -15.22
C GLY A 57 4.52 -8.21 -16.39
N SER A 58 3.38 -8.89 -16.22
CA SER A 58 2.74 -9.69 -17.26
C SER A 58 1.42 -9.08 -17.72
N GLY A 59 1.17 -9.05 -19.04
CA GLY A 59 -0.09 -8.52 -19.60
C GLY A 59 -1.33 -9.31 -19.12
N TYR A 60 -1.17 -10.62 -18.89
CA TYR A 60 -2.21 -11.47 -18.33
C TYR A 60 -2.50 -11.14 -16.86
N GLY A 61 -1.46 -11.06 -16.02
CA GLY A 61 -1.63 -10.74 -14.61
C GLY A 61 -2.17 -9.34 -14.37
N LEU A 62 -1.73 -8.36 -15.17
CA LEU A 62 -2.32 -7.01 -15.13
C LEU A 62 -3.81 -7.03 -15.47
N SER A 63 -4.18 -7.72 -16.55
CA SER A 63 -5.58 -7.86 -16.95
C SER A 63 -6.41 -8.55 -15.87
N GLU A 64 -5.86 -9.58 -15.24
CA GLU A 64 -6.52 -10.29 -14.16
C GLU A 64 -6.70 -9.43 -12.90
N THR A 65 -5.69 -8.62 -12.53
CA THR A 65 -5.84 -7.62 -11.46
C THR A 65 -6.88 -6.56 -11.81
N LEU A 66 -6.91 -6.05 -13.06
CA LEU A 66 -7.90 -5.06 -13.48
C LEU A 66 -9.33 -5.61 -13.41
N VAL A 67 -9.54 -6.85 -13.85
CA VAL A 67 -10.86 -7.51 -13.75
C VAL A 67 -11.28 -7.64 -12.29
N LYS A 68 -10.36 -8.02 -11.39
CA LYS A 68 -10.63 -8.08 -9.95
C LYS A 68 -10.88 -6.70 -9.33
N MET A 69 -10.38 -5.62 -9.94
CA MET A 69 -10.60 -4.25 -9.49
C MET A 69 -11.92 -3.64 -9.97
N ILE A 70 -12.69 -4.26 -10.88
CA ILE A 70 -13.95 -3.71 -11.40
C ILE A 70 -14.90 -3.21 -10.29
N PRO A 71 -15.19 -3.98 -9.22
CA PRO A 71 -16.09 -3.50 -8.17
C PRO A 71 -15.59 -2.20 -7.54
N LEU A 72 -14.29 -2.14 -7.25
CA LEU A 72 -13.66 -0.96 -6.63
C LEU A 72 -13.66 0.24 -7.59
N ILE A 73 -13.41 0.02 -8.88
CA ILE A 73 -13.47 1.07 -9.91
C ILE A 73 -14.89 1.64 -10.01
N LEU A 74 -15.92 0.78 -10.01
CA LEU A 74 -17.32 1.26 -10.02
C LEU A 74 -17.66 2.06 -8.76
N THR A 75 -17.17 1.65 -7.57
CA THR A 75 -17.36 2.44 -6.34
C THR A 75 -16.63 3.79 -6.39
N ALA A 76 -15.44 3.84 -7.00
CA ALA A 76 -14.69 5.08 -7.14
C ALA A 76 -15.41 6.06 -8.08
N VAL A 77 -15.96 5.57 -9.20
CA VAL A 77 -16.76 6.41 -10.12
C VAL A 77 -18.01 6.94 -9.45
N ALA A 78 -18.69 6.12 -8.64
CA ALA A 78 -19.90 6.54 -7.92
C ALA A 78 -19.66 7.63 -6.86
N VAL A 79 -18.45 7.71 -6.27
CA VAL A 79 -18.08 8.76 -5.31
C VAL A 79 -17.54 10.03 -6.00
N ALA A 80 -17.02 9.89 -7.22
CA ALA A 80 -16.43 11.00 -7.97
C ALA A 80 -17.48 11.92 -8.63
N VAL A 81 -18.68 11.39 -8.89
CA VAL A 81 -19.83 12.10 -9.49
C VAL A 81 -20.82 12.48 -8.39
#